data_AF-A0A916I9X9-F1
#
_entry.id   AF-A0A916I9X9-F1
#
_cell.length_a   1.000
_cell.length_b   1.000
_cell.length_c   1.000
_cell.angle_alpha   90.00
_cell.angle_beta   90.00
_cell.angle_gamma   90.00
#
_symmetry.space_group_name_H-M   'P 1'
#
loop_
_entity.id
_entity.type
_entity.pdbx_description
1 polymer ?
#
loop_
_entity_poly.entity_id
_entity_poly.type
_entity_poly.pdbx_seq_one_letter_code
_entity_poly.pdbx_strand_id
1 'polypeptide(L)'
;MRTAGSLDGLLRCSEHDCPMLRIGNQYECVIERVDAHLGGKRVKDILPDSQGTPFALIFEDGHTLPLLCPDCGRSLHVSHQNEDQVLNEVAGLYLVGLAYVETGEEPSGLALLFSRDPHANLENPVTATQEIVLHLDSARRLTCPDERTQFTRSTRNARPKKRGSRKIHR
;
A
#
# COMPACT_ATOMS: atom_id res chain seq x y z
N MET A 1 5.32 18.44 -2.31
CA MET A 1 5.60 17.98 -0.93
C MET A 1 4.26 17.68 -0.27
N ARG A 2 3.92 16.41 -0.04
CA ARG A 2 2.72 16.04 0.73
C ARG A 2 3.10 16.10 2.20
N THR A 3 2.39 16.92 2.98
CA THR A 3 2.49 16.93 4.43
C THR A 3 2.03 15.58 4.96
N ALA A 4 2.93 14.85 5.61
CA ALA A 4 2.52 13.77 6.49
C ALA A 4 1.44 14.30 7.43
N GLY A 5 0.43 13.47 7.74
CA GLY A 5 -0.56 13.82 8.74
C GLY A 5 0.15 14.11 10.05
N SER A 6 -0.25 15.17 10.75
CA SER A 6 0.41 15.67 11.97
C SER A 6 0.57 14.64 13.09
N LEU A 7 -0.04 13.45 12.98
CA LEU A 7 0.00 12.36 13.95
C LEU A 7 0.42 11.01 13.35
N ASP A 8 0.90 10.99 12.10
CA ASP A 8 1.39 9.75 11.49
C ASP A 8 2.59 9.22 12.30
N GLY A 9 2.54 7.95 12.72
CA GLY A 9 3.58 7.34 13.56
C GLY A 9 3.47 7.65 15.06
N LEU A 10 2.61 8.60 15.47
CA LEU A 10 2.36 8.87 16.90
C LEU A 10 1.22 8.01 17.46
N LEU A 11 0.28 7.60 16.60
CA LEU A 11 -0.77 6.66 16.95
C LEU A 11 -0.32 5.23 16.63
N ARG A 12 -0.55 4.30 17.56
CA ARG A 12 -0.30 2.87 17.39
C ARG A 12 -1.61 2.11 17.43
N CYS A 13 -1.73 1.07 16.61
CA CYS A 13 -2.83 0.12 16.70
C CYS A 13 -2.68 -0.71 17.97
N SER A 14 -3.75 -0.87 18.75
CA SER A 14 -3.71 -1.62 20.00
C SER A 14 -3.57 -3.14 19.81
N GLU A 15 -3.96 -3.66 18.63
CA GLU A 15 -3.93 -5.09 18.33
C GLU A 15 -2.55 -5.52 17.82
N HIS A 16 -1.98 -4.75 16.89
CA HIS A 16 -0.74 -5.11 16.20
C HIS A 16 0.49 -4.34 16.68
N ASP A 17 0.30 -3.38 17.60
CA ASP A 17 1.32 -2.45 18.10
C ASP A 17 2.12 -1.73 16.99
N CYS A 18 1.51 -1.52 15.83
CA CYS A 18 2.14 -0.87 14.68
C CYS A 18 1.62 0.56 14.48
N PRO A 19 2.38 1.44 13.82
CA PRO A 19 1.93 2.77 13.45
C PRO A 19 0.62 2.78 12.68
N MET A 20 -0.25 3.73 13.05
CA MET A 20 -1.42 4.07 12.25
C MET A 20 -1.06 5.15 11.23
N LEU A 21 -1.56 5.00 10.01
CA LEU A 21 -1.32 5.91 8.91
C LEU A 21 -2.60 6.67 8.56
N ARG A 22 -2.48 7.96 8.29
CA ARG A 22 -3.60 8.72 7.73
C ARG A 22 -3.84 8.35 6.26
N ILE A 23 -4.96 7.70 5.98
CA ILE A 23 -5.43 7.36 4.63
C ILE A 23 -6.72 8.13 4.37
N GLY A 24 -6.66 9.07 3.43
CA GLY A 24 -7.74 10.05 3.24
C GLY A 24 -8.03 10.85 4.53
N ASN A 25 -9.19 10.61 5.13
CA ASN A 25 -9.66 11.29 6.34
C ASN A 25 -9.64 10.41 7.60
N GLN A 26 -9.15 9.18 7.52
CA GLN A 26 -9.14 8.23 8.62
C GLN A 26 -7.71 7.80 8.95
N TYR A 27 -7.50 7.33 10.18
CA TYR A 27 -6.28 6.66 10.60
C TYR A 27 -6.55 5.17 10.57
N GLU A 28 -5.69 4.44 9.88
CA GLU A 28 -5.83 2.99 9.69
C GLU A 28 -4.55 2.29 10.16
N CYS A 29 -4.72 1.12 10.77
CA CYS A 29 -3.61 0.23 11.10
C CYS A 29 -2.90 -0.21 9.82
N VAL A 30 -1.56 -0.06 9.75
CA VAL A 30 -0.81 -0.37 8.53
C VAL A 30 -0.90 -1.84 8.14
N ILE A 31 -0.88 -2.75 9.12
CA ILE A 31 -0.99 -4.19 8.88
C ILE A 31 -2.38 -4.53 8.36
N GLU A 32 -3.44 -4.13 9.07
CA GLU A 32 -4.84 -4.39 8.65
C GLU A 32 -5.14 -3.82 7.27
N ARG A 33 -4.64 -2.62 6.96
CA ARG A 33 -4.83 -1.99 5.65
C ARG A 33 -4.28 -2.85 4.52
N VAL A 34 -3.08 -3.39 4.70
CA VAL A 34 -2.41 -4.20 3.70
C VAL A 34 -3.03 -5.58 3.65
N ASP A 35 -3.32 -6.19 4.80
CA ASP A 35 -3.92 -7.52 4.88
C ASP A 35 -5.31 -7.56 4.23
N ALA A 36 -6.19 -6.61 4.56
CA ALA A 36 -7.53 -6.54 4.01
C ALA A 36 -7.55 -6.40 2.47
N HIS A 37 -6.48 -5.87 1.88
CA HIS A 37 -6.38 -5.63 0.45
C HIS A 37 -5.46 -6.57 -0.31
N LEU A 38 -4.48 -7.19 0.34
CA LEU A 38 -3.46 -8.00 -0.31
C LEU A 38 -3.25 -9.37 0.33
N GLY A 39 -3.76 -9.59 1.55
CA GLY A 39 -3.63 -10.86 2.27
C GLY A 39 -4.14 -12.03 1.44
N GLY A 40 -3.32 -13.07 1.33
CA GLY A 40 -3.59 -14.27 0.55
C GLY A 40 -3.56 -14.09 -0.97
N LYS A 41 -3.26 -12.89 -1.48
CA LYS A 41 -3.25 -12.63 -2.93
C LYS A 41 -1.91 -12.99 -3.55
N ARG A 42 -1.97 -13.51 -4.77
CA ARG A 42 -0.79 -13.86 -5.55
C ARG A 42 -0.17 -12.64 -6.24
N VAL A 43 1.15 -12.52 -6.18
CA VAL A 43 1.89 -11.57 -7.02
C VAL A 43 1.85 -12.07 -8.46
N LYS A 44 1.38 -11.21 -9.36
CA LYS A 44 1.24 -11.50 -10.79
C LYS A 44 2.42 -10.98 -11.59
N ASP A 45 2.90 -9.78 -11.27
CA ASP A 45 3.90 -9.06 -12.07
C ASP A 45 4.55 -7.94 -11.23
N ILE A 46 5.52 -7.24 -11.81
CA ILE A 46 6.11 -6.00 -11.28
C ILE A 46 5.81 -4.82 -12.22
N LEU A 47 5.78 -3.63 -11.66
CA LEU A 47 5.84 -2.38 -12.40
C LEU A 47 7.26 -1.81 -12.22
N PRO A 48 8.10 -1.76 -13.28
CA PRO A 48 9.46 -1.24 -13.17
C PRO A 48 9.47 0.24 -12.78
N ASP A 49 10.58 0.69 -12.17
CA ASP A 49 10.76 2.12 -11.91
C ASP A 49 10.81 2.87 -13.25
N SER A 50 9.95 3.86 -13.41
CA SER A 50 9.88 4.70 -14.61
C SER A 50 9.63 6.14 -14.20
N GLN A 51 9.90 7.11 -15.08
CA GLN A 51 9.83 8.53 -14.72
C GLN A 51 8.48 8.92 -14.09
N GLY A 52 8.46 8.99 -12.75
CA GLY A 52 7.30 9.36 -11.95
C GLY A 52 6.50 8.19 -11.33
N THR A 53 6.85 6.93 -11.58
CA THR A 53 6.17 5.76 -11.00
C THR A 53 7.18 4.88 -10.27
N PRO A 54 7.04 4.68 -8.95
CA PRO A 54 7.97 3.84 -8.19
C PRO A 54 7.85 2.38 -8.64
N PHE A 55 8.95 1.65 -8.45
CA PHE A 55 8.96 0.19 -8.55
C PHE A 55 7.83 -0.39 -7.67
N ALA A 56 7.01 -1.31 -8.20
CA ALA A 56 5.84 -1.81 -7.48
C ALA A 56 5.52 -3.28 -7.80
N LEU A 57 4.87 -3.98 -6.86
CA LEU A 57 4.27 -5.28 -7.11
C LEU A 57 2.86 -5.11 -7.67
N ILE A 58 2.49 -5.97 -8.62
CA ILE A 58 1.14 -6.08 -9.17
C ILE A 58 0.57 -7.42 -8.71
N PHE A 59 -0.58 -7.39 -8.06
CA PHE A 59 -1.29 -8.58 -7.59
C PHE A 59 -2.31 -9.07 -8.63
N GLU A 60 -2.72 -10.33 -8.53
CA GLU A 60 -3.57 -10.99 -9.52
C GLU A 60 -4.91 -10.30 -9.78
N ASP A 61 -5.44 -9.59 -8.79
CA ASP A 61 -6.69 -8.85 -8.87
C ASP A 61 -6.51 -7.37 -9.27
N GLY A 62 -5.27 -6.97 -9.59
CA GLY A 62 -4.93 -5.64 -10.08
C GLY A 62 -4.59 -4.62 -8.99
N HIS A 63 -4.52 -5.00 -7.71
CA HIS A 63 -3.89 -4.14 -6.71
C HIS A 63 -2.41 -3.91 -7.05
N THR A 64 -1.90 -2.73 -6.71
CA THR A 64 -0.49 -2.41 -6.88
C THR A 64 0.12 -1.83 -5.61
N LEU A 65 1.22 -2.41 -5.13
CA LEU A 65 1.94 -1.98 -3.94
C LEU A 65 3.32 -1.43 -4.30
N PRO A 66 3.57 -0.12 -4.15
CA PRO A 66 4.90 0.46 -4.34
C PRO A 66 5.92 -0.16 -3.39
N LEU A 67 7.08 -0.55 -3.91
CA LEU A 67 8.22 -1.01 -3.13
C LEU A 67 9.07 0.21 -2.79
N LEU A 68 8.85 0.76 -1.59
CA LEU A 68 9.62 1.91 -1.11
C LEU A 68 10.71 1.46 -0.13
N CYS A 69 11.91 2.00 -0.30
CA CYS A 69 13.07 1.78 0.56
C CYS A 69 12.72 2.16 2.01
N PRO A 70 12.91 1.24 2.97
CA PRO A 70 12.54 1.45 4.38
C PRO A 70 13.23 2.67 5.01
N ASP A 71 14.43 3.04 4.57
CA ASP A 71 15.18 4.16 5.14
C ASP A 71 14.67 5.53 4.71
N CYS A 72 14.40 5.70 3.42
CA CYS A 72 14.20 7.03 2.83
C CYS A 72 12.80 7.25 2.25
N GLY A 73 11.96 6.20 2.19
CA GLY A 73 10.61 6.25 1.63
C GLY A 73 10.56 6.58 0.13
N ARG A 74 11.71 6.54 -0.56
CA ARG A 74 11.83 6.64 -2.02
C ARG A 74 11.66 5.25 -2.65
N SER A 75 11.52 5.21 -3.97
CA SER A 75 11.51 3.96 -4.74
C SER A 75 12.69 3.08 -4.31
N LEU A 76 12.44 1.80 -4.06
CA LEU A 76 13.50 0.85 -3.74
C LEU A 76 14.47 0.83 -4.92
N HIS A 77 15.72 1.23 -4.68
CA HIS A 77 16.73 1.28 -5.72
C HIS A 77 17.21 -0.13 -6.05
N VAL A 78 16.50 -0.79 -6.96
CA VAL A 78 16.89 -2.05 -7.56
C VAL A 78 17.55 -1.71 -8.89
N SER A 79 18.76 -2.20 -9.16
CA SER A 79 19.35 -2.04 -10.49
C SER A 79 18.47 -2.78 -11.51
N HIS A 80 18.41 -2.33 -12.77
CA HIS A 80 17.60 -3.02 -13.80
C HIS A 80 17.90 -4.53 -13.91
N GLN A 81 19.16 -4.94 -13.69
CA GLN A 81 19.54 -6.36 -13.67
C GLN A 81 18.96 -7.13 -12.48
N ASN A 82 18.68 -6.43 -11.37
CA ASN A 82 18.10 -7.01 -10.16
C ASN A 82 16.56 -6.90 -10.16
N GLU A 83 15.94 -6.07 -11.01
CA GLU A 83 14.47 -5.98 -11.11
C GLU A 83 13.88 -7.30 -11.60
N ASP A 84 14.48 -7.88 -12.66
CA ASP A 84 14.11 -9.21 -13.16
C ASP A 84 14.34 -10.30 -12.11
N GLN A 85 15.40 -10.17 -11.31
CA GLN A 85 15.68 -11.11 -10.23
C GLN A 85 14.60 -11.05 -9.15
N VAL A 86 14.27 -9.84 -8.67
CA VAL A 86 13.19 -9.63 -7.69
C VAL A 86 11.87 -10.17 -8.24
N LEU A 87 11.53 -9.89 -9.50
CA LEU A 87 10.35 -10.46 -10.14
C LEU A 87 10.40 -11.99 -10.11
N ASN A 88 11.50 -12.62 -10.51
CA ASN A 88 11.60 -14.08 -10.50
C ASN A 88 11.50 -14.69 -9.10
N GLU A 89 11.93 -13.96 -8.07
CA GLU A 89 11.87 -14.42 -6.67
C GLU A 89 10.45 -14.32 -6.09
N VAL A 90 9.68 -13.28 -6.44
CA VAL A 90 8.35 -13.03 -5.86
C VAL A 90 7.18 -13.36 -6.78
N ALA A 91 7.40 -13.43 -8.09
CA ALA A 91 6.34 -13.72 -9.04
C ALA A 91 5.72 -15.08 -8.76
N GLY A 92 4.40 -15.07 -8.68
CA GLY A 92 3.63 -16.25 -8.40
C GLY A 92 3.66 -16.72 -6.94
N LEU A 93 4.31 -16.00 -6.02
CA LEU A 93 4.15 -16.22 -4.59
C LEU A 93 2.90 -15.51 -4.05
N TYR A 94 2.35 -16.03 -2.97
CA TYR A 94 1.23 -15.46 -2.22
C TYR A 94 1.76 -14.64 -1.05
N LEU A 95 1.18 -13.48 -0.79
CA LEU A 95 1.41 -12.74 0.44
C LEU A 95 0.68 -13.45 1.59
N VAL A 96 1.43 -14.10 2.46
CA VAL A 96 0.88 -14.97 3.52
C VAL A 96 1.02 -14.39 4.92
N GLY A 97 1.86 -13.37 5.09
CA GLY A 97 2.07 -12.75 6.40
C GLY A 97 2.56 -11.31 6.30
N LEU A 98 2.29 -10.56 7.36
CA LEU A 98 2.62 -9.16 7.52
C LEU A 98 3.13 -8.93 8.95
N ALA A 99 4.19 -8.15 9.08
CA ALA A 99 4.68 -7.73 10.39
C ALA A 99 5.17 -6.29 10.34
N TYR A 100 5.03 -5.59 11.46
CA TYR A 100 5.72 -4.33 11.68
C TYR A 100 7.01 -4.63 12.42
N VAL A 101 8.13 -4.21 11.83
CA VAL A 101 9.45 -4.47 12.40
C VAL A 101 9.98 -3.15 12.94
N GLU A 102 10.18 -3.09 14.25
CA GLU A 102 10.96 -2.05 14.89
C GLU A 102 12.39 -2.54 15.09
N THR A 103 13.32 -1.87 14.45
CA THR A 103 14.74 -2.09 14.64
C THR A 103 15.29 -0.85 15.34
N GLY A 104 16.00 -1.02 16.46
CA GLY A 104 16.49 0.13 17.23
C GLY A 104 17.44 1.04 16.45
N GLU A 105 18.29 0.44 15.61
CA GLU A 105 19.28 1.16 14.79
C GLU A 105 18.90 1.26 13.30
N GLU A 106 18.03 0.38 12.80
CA GLU A 106 17.56 0.39 11.40
C GLU A 106 16.15 1.01 11.29
N PRO A 107 15.72 1.48 10.11
CA PRO A 107 14.41 2.09 9.97
C PRO A 107 13.30 1.07 10.18
N SER A 108 12.34 1.42 11.02
CA SER A 108 11.15 0.59 11.18
C SER A 108 10.39 0.44 9.86
N GLY A 109 9.87 -0.74 9.57
CA GLY A 109 9.25 -1.05 8.29
C GLY A 109 8.10 -2.02 8.37
N LEU A 110 7.40 -2.15 7.25
CA LEU A 110 6.41 -3.20 7.02
C LEU A 110 7.10 -4.38 6.34
N ALA A 111 7.25 -5.49 7.05
CA ALA A 111 7.71 -6.76 6.48
C ALA A 111 6.53 -7.49 5.81
N LEU A 112 6.77 -7.92 4.58
CA LEU A 112 5.89 -8.74 3.77
C LEU A 112 6.48 -10.14 3.65
N LEU A 113 5.71 -11.17 4.02
CA LEU A 113 6.13 -12.57 3.95
C LEU A 113 5.40 -13.27 2.80
N PHE A 114 6.18 -13.87 1.90
CA PHE A 114 5.68 -14.53 0.71
C PHE A 114 5.93 -16.04 0.75
N SER A 115 4.99 -16.83 0.25
CA SER A 115 5.13 -18.29 0.12
C SER A 115 4.51 -18.82 -1.17
N ARG A 116 4.91 -20.03 -1.57
CA ARG A 116 4.27 -20.77 -2.67
C ARG A 116 2.92 -21.36 -2.27
N ASP A 117 2.71 -21.58 -0.97
CA ASP A 117 1.48 -22.11 -0.41
C ASP A 117 0.66 -20.95 0.19
N PRO A 118 -0.57 -20.66 -0.28
CA PRO A 118 -1.42 -19.62 0.30
C PRO A 118 -1.86 -19.92 1.74
N HIS A 119 -1.69 -21.15 2.22
CA HIS A 119 -2.01 -21.58 3.58
C HIS A 119 -0.76 -21.87 4.44
N ALA A 120 0.39 -21.31 4.05
CA ALA A 120 1.63 -21.44 4.80
C ALA A 120 1.43 -21.07 6.27
N ASN A 121 1.86 -21.96 7.17
CA ASN A 121 1.83 -21.68 8.61
C ASN A 121 3.01 -20.77 8.99
N LEU A 122 2.71 -19.51 9.30
CA LEU A 122 3.70 -18.50 9.69
C LEU A 122 4.48 -18.85 10.97
N GLU A 123 3.94 -19.73 11.83
CA GLU A 123 4.67 -20.22 13.02
C GLU A 123 5.83 -21.15 12.64
N ASN A 124 5.82 -21.68 11.41
CA ASN A 124 6.90 -22.50 10.89
C ASN A 124 7.76 -21.68 9.91
N PRO A 125 8.98 -21.27 10.31
CA PRO A 125 9.84 -20.39 9.51
C PRO A 125 10.29 -21.03 8.18
N VAL A 126 10.14 -22.35 8.02
CA VAL A 126 10.49 -23.06 6.78
C VAL A 126 9.48 -22.79 5.64
N THR A 127 8.31 -22.25 5.95
CA THR A 127 7.24 -22.06 4.96
C THR A 127 7.28 -20.71 4.24
N ALA A 128 7.88 -19.68 4.83
CA ALA A 128 8.11 -18.40 4.16
C ALA A 128 9.30 -18.55 3.19
N THR A 129 9.07 -18.21 1.93
CA THR A 129 10.08 -18.33 0.87
C THR A 129 10.87 -17.03 0.70
N GLN A 130 10.19 -15.89 0.88
CA GLN A 130 10.79 -14.58 0.68
C GLN A 130 10.21 -13.57 1.67
N GLU A 131 11.07 -12.71 2.19
CA GLU A 131 10.71 -11.55 3.00
C GLU A 131 11.13 -10.27 2.29
N ILE A 132 10.27 -9.24 2.32
CA ILE A 132 10.59 -7.89 1.84
C ILE A 132 10.16 -6.88 2.89
N VAL A 133 11.09 -6.04 3.35
CA VAL A 133 10.81 -4.94 4.29
C VAL A 133 10.66 -3.63 3.53
N LEU A 134 9.55 -2.92 3.75
CA LEU A 134 9.20 -1.70 3.05
C LEU A 134 8.96 -0.53 3.99
N HIS A 135 9.12 0.67 3.47
CA HIS A 135 8.67 1.88 4.18
C HIS A 135 7.14 1.89 4.31
N LEU A 136 6.61 2.39 5.43
CA LEU A 136 5.17 2.40 5.74
C LEU A 136 4.32 3.17 4.71
N ASP A 137 4.91 4.17 4.04
CA ASP A 137 4.26 4.86 2.91
C ASP A 137 3.87 3.93 1.75
N SER A 138 4.47 2.74 1.64
CA SER A 138 4.08 1.74 0.65
C SER A 138 2.62 1.36 0.83
N ALA A 139 2.20 1.08 2.08
CA ALA A 139 0.82 0.80 2.43
C ALA A 139 -0.11 1.99 2.15
N ARG A 140 0.34 3.22 2.44
CA ARG A 140 -0.45 4.44 2.14
C ARG A 140 -0.66 4.64 0.64
N ARG A 141 0.30 4.21 -0.18
CA ARG A 141 0.28 4.35 -1.64
C ARG A 141 -0.23 3.09 -2.35
N LEU A 142 -0.69 2.10 -1.59
CA LEU A 142 -1.41 0.95 -2.13
C LEU A 142 -2.56 1.45 -2.99
N THR A 143 -2.63 0.95 -4.22
CA THR A 143 -3.70 1.32 -5.15
C THR A 143 -4.63 0.13 -5.31
N CYS A 144 -5.92 0.38 -5.09
CA CYS A 144 -6.98 -0.61 -5.24
C CYS A 144 -7.76 -0.33 -6.54
N PRO A 145 -8.07 -1.35 -7.37
CA PRO A 145 -8.86 -1.16 -8.58
C PRO A 145 -10.27 -0.62 -8.29
N ASP A 146 -10.90 -1.05 -7.19
CA ASP A 146 -12.27 -0.69 -6.82
C ASP A 146 -12.42 0.73 -6.25
N GLU A 147 -11.35 1.29 -5.68
CA GLU A 147 -11.38 2.65 -5.13
C GLU A 147 -11.34 3.72 -6.24
N ARG A 148 -10.76 3.40 -7.40
CA ARG A 148 -10.68 4.32 -8.55
C ARG A 148 -12.06 4.65 -9.13
N THR A 149 -13.05 3.75 -9.03
CA THR A 149 -14.40 4.00 -9.55
C THR A 149 -15.23 4.92 -8.66
N GLN A 150 -14.94 5.02 -7.36
CA GLN A 150 -15.75 5.83 -6.44
C GLN A 150 -15.53 7.34 -6.63
N PHE A 151 -14.31 7.78 -6.94
CA PHE A 151 -14.01 9.20 -7.14
C PHE A 151 -14.58 9.79 -8.45
N THR A 152 -14.79 8.97 -9.48
CA THR A 152 -15.33 9.45 -10.76
C THR A 152 -16.85 9.68 -10.73
N ARG A 153 -17.57 9.05 -9.79
CA ARG A 153 -19.03 9.20 -9.67
C ARG A 153 -19.48 10.40 -8.83
N SER A 154 -18.66 10.89 -7.90
CA SER A 154 -19.07 11.91 -6.93
C SER A 154 -19.18 13.34 -7.52
N THR A 155 -18.50 13.65 -8.62
CA THR A 155 -18.43 15.03 -9.13
C THR A 155 -19.49 15.42 -10.18
N ARG A 156 -20.35 14.50 -10.64
CA ARG A 156 -21.29 14.79 -11.75
C ARG A 156 -22.69 15.30 -11.36
N ASN A 157 -23.06 15.40 -10.09
CA ASN A 157 -24.44 15.75 -9.68
C ASN A 157 -24.64 17.11 -8.98
N ALA A 158 -23.64 17.99 -8.91
CA ALA A 158 -23.85 19.36 -8.45
C ALA A 158 -24.38 20.26 -9.57
N ARG A 159 -25.62 20.02 -10.02
CA ARG A 159 -26.32 20.93 -10.94
C ARG A 159 -26.74 22.19 -10.14
N PRO A 160 -26.27 23.40 -10.47
CA PRO A 160 -26.65 24.59 -9.74
C PRO A 160 -28.14 24.87 -9.94
N LYS A 161 -28.93 24.85 -8.86
CA LYS A 161 -30.31 25.36 -8.85
C LYS A 161 -30.27 26.85 -9.19
N LYS A 162 -30.56 27.22 -10.45
CA LYS A 162 -30.84 28.60 -10.86
C LYS A 162 -31.99 29.14 -9.99
N ARG A 163 -31.67 30.02 -9.05
CA ARG A 163 -32.64 30.85 -8.33
C ARG A 163 -33.28 31.80 -9.34
N GLY A 164 -34.58 31.66 -9.56
CA GLY A 164 -35.38 32.54 -10.40
C GLY A 164 -35.43 33.95 -9.82
N SER A 165 -35.06 34.94 -10.62
CA SER A 165 -35.18 36.37 -10.33
C SER A 165 -36.66 36.77 -10.31
N ARG A 166 -37.14 37.25 -9.16
CA ARG A 166 -38.43 37.96 -9.05
C ARG A 166 -38.28 39.35 -9.69
N LYS A 167 -39.06 39.64 -10.73
CA LYS A 167 -39.29 41.00 -11.20
C LYS A 167 -40.19 41.72 -10.19
N ILE A 168 -39.74 42.87 -9.70
CA ILE A 168 -40.57 43.81 -8.94
C ILE A 168 -40.98 44.90 -9.93
N HIS A 169 -42.29 45.04 -10.15
CA HIS A 169 -42.88 46.19 -10.81
C HIS A 169 -42.95 47.35 -9.82
N ARG A 170 -42.44 48.51 -10.23
CA ARG A 170 -43.07 49.82 -10.01
C ARG A 170 -42.43 50.85 -10.94
#